data_AF-A0A7W1I3J8-F1
#
_entry.id   AF-A0A7W1I3J8-F1
#
_cell.length_a   1.000
_cell.length_b   1.000
_cell.length_c   1.000
_cell.angle_alpha   90.00
_cell.angle_beta   90.00
_cell.angle_gamma   90.00
#
_symmetry.space_group_name_H-M   'P 1'
#
loop_
_entity.id
_entity.type
_entity.pdbx_description
1 polymer ?
#
loop_
_entity_poly.entity_id
_entity_poly.type
_entity_poly.pdbx_seq_one_letter_code
_entity_poly.pdbx_strand_id
1 'polypeptide(L)' 'HMDEQARIGKLVLAGPLVKAAPRRGLIAYRVPTMAEAVERASADPMVKAGRMKPELYAWMVPKGILK' A
#
# COMPACT_ATOMS: atom_id res chain seq x y z
N HIS A 1 -8.56 5.83 -5.53
CA HIS A 1 -7.77 5.77 -4.28
C HIS A 1 -6.29 5.87 -4.57
N MET A 2 -5.70 4.92 -5.31
CA MET A 2 -4.25 4.90 -5.58
C MET A 2 -3.73 6.16 -6.30
N ASP A 3 -4.45 6.67 -7.30
CA ASP A 3 -4.07 7.90 -8.01
C ASP A 3 -3.98 9.11 -7.06
N GLU A 4 -4.88 9.18 -6.09
CA GLU A 4 -4.87 10.24 -5.08
C GLU A 4 -3.67 10.06 -4.14
N GLN A 5 -3.39 8.83 -3.70
CA GLN A 5 -2.22 8.54 -2.87
C GLN A 5 -0.90 8.85 -3.60
N ALA A 6 -0.85 8.64 -4.92
CA ALA A 6 0.27 9.02 -5.77
C ALA A 6 0.40 10.54 -5.87
N ARG A 7 -0.71 11.26 -6.10
CA ARG A 7 -0.73 12.73 -6.21
C ARG A 7 -0.20 13.42 -4.97
N ILE A 8 -0.56 12.93 -3.78
CA ILE A 8 -0.07 13.47 -2.50
C ILE A 8 1.32 12.93 -2.09
N GLY A 9 1.99 12.16 -2.96
CA GLY A 9 3.35 11.67 -2.75
C GLY A 9 3.49 10.58 -1.69
N LYS A 10 2.39 9.94 -1.29
CA LYS A 10 2.36 8.91 -0.24
C LYS A 10 2.47 7.50 -0.79
N LEU A 11 2.19 7.30 -2.08
CA LEU A 11 2.32 6.03 -2.77
C LEU A 11 3.67 5.93 -3.48
N VAL A 12 4.43 4.87 -3.19
CA VAL A 12 5.67 4.55 -3.90
C VAL A 12 5.41 3.62 -5.08
N LEU A 13 4.64 2.56 -4.83
CA LEU A 13 4.22 1.59 -5.84
C LEU A 13 2.88 0.96 -5.44
N ALA A 14 2.07 0.65 -6.44
CA ALA A 14 0.89 -0.19 -6.31
C ALA A 14 0.77 -1.05 -7.56
N GLY A 15 0.48 -2.33 -7.38
CA GLY A 15 0.24 -3.22 -8.51
C GLY A 15 -0.33 -4.57 -8.12
N PRO A 16 -1.02 -5.23 -9.05
CA PRO A 16 -1.45 -6.61 -8.86
C PRO A 16 -0.23 -7.54 -8.84
N LEU A 17 -0.28 -8.55 -7.97
CA LEU A 17 0.70 -9.63 -8.01
C LEU A 17 0.21 -10.71 -8.97
N VAL A 18 1.07 -11.14 -9.88
CA VAL A 18 0.75 -12.19 -10.86
C VAL A 18 1.05 -13.55 -10.23
N LYS A 19 0.09 -14.49 -10.31
CA LYS A 19 0.22 -15.87 -9.80
C LYS A 19 0.63 -15.97 -8.31
N ALA A 20 0.27 -14.98 -7.49
CA ALA A 20 0.62 -14.93 -6.08
C ALA A 20 -0.55 -15.24 -5.13
N ALA A 21 -1.55 -16.01 -5.59
CA ALA A 21 -2.70 -16.40 -4.77
C ALA A 21 -2.21 -17.01 -3.43
N PRO A 22 -2.77 -16.57 -2.28
CA PRO A 22 -3.98 -15.77 -2.11
C PRO A 22 -3.80 -14.24 -2.20
N ARG A 23 -2.56 -13.73 -2.32
CA ARG A 23 -2.27 -12.30 -2.34
C ARG A 23 -2.57 -11.71 -3.72
N ARG A 24 -3.38 -10.65 -3.76
CA ARG A 24 -3.85 -10.03 -5.01
C ARG A 24 -3.05 -8.82 -5.46
N GLY A 25 -2.24 -8.24 -4.59
CA GLY A 25 -1.49 -7.03 -4.91
C GLY A 25 -0.47 -6.68 -3.85
N LEU A 26 0.43 -5.78 -4.22
CA LEU A 26 1.40 -5.14 -3.34
C LEU A 26 1.22 -3.63 -3.43
N ILE A 27 1.20 -2.97 -2.28
CA ILE A 27 1.13 -1.53 -2.17
C ILE A 27 2.22 -1.13 -1.18
N ALA A 28 3.10 -0.21 -1.58
CA ALA A 28 4.09 0.37 -0.69
C ALA A 28 3.81 1.87 -0.49
N TYR A 29 3.62 2.24 0.77
CA TYR A 29 3.43 3.63 1.19
C TYR A 29 4.74 4.21 1.75
N ARG A 30 5.01 5.49 1.46
CA ARG A 30 6.05 6.28 2.13
C ARG A 30 5.37 7.16 3.17
N VAL A 31 5.31 6.66 4.40
CA VAL A 31 4.70 7.34 5.54
C VAL A 31 5.62 7.28 6.76
N PRO A 32 5.56 8.28 7.66
CA PRO A 32 6.38 8.34 8.87
C PRO A 32 6.04 7.25 9.90
N THR A 33 4.81 6.74 9.93
CA THR A 33 4.36 5.80 10.97
C THR A 33 3.52 4.67 10.40
N MET A 34 3.51 3.52 11.10
CA MET A 34 2.64 2.39 10.78
C MET A 34 1.16 2.76 10.89
N ALA A 35 0.79 3.61 11.86
CA ALA A 35 -0.59 4.05 12.05
C ALA A 35 -1.14 4.76 10.80
N GLU A 36 -0.35 5.66 10.18
CA GLU A 36 -0.76 6.32 8.94
C GLU A 36 -0.90 5.32 7.77
N ALA A 37 -0.04 4.29 7.71
CA ALA A 37 -0.18 3.22 6.72
C ALA A 37 -1.49 2.44 6.90
N VAL A 38 -1.84 2.11 8.15
CA VAL A 38 -3.08 1.40 8.50
C VAL A 38 -4.30 2.22 8.11
N GLU A 39 -4.32 3.51 8.44
CA GLU A 39 -5.42 4.41 8.08
C GLU A 39 -5.61 4.48 6.56
N ARG A 40 -4.53 4.69 5.81
CA ARG A 40 -4.57 4.77 4.34
C ARG A 40 -4.97 3.47 3.66
N ALA A 41 -4.48 2.34 4.16
CA ALA A 41 -4.85 1.03 3.65
C ALA A 41 -6.33 0.71 3.97
N SER A 42 -6.80 1.06 5.17
CA SER A 42 -8.19 0.85 5.58
C SER A 42 -9.17 1.80 4.89
N ALA A 43 -8.69 2.94 4.41
CA ALA A 43 -9.47 3.89 3.61
C ALA A 43 -9.76 3.38 2.19
N ASP A 44 -9.04 2.36 1.71
CA ASP A 44 -9.20 1.82 0.36
C ASP A 44 -10.63 1.26 0.15
N PRO A 45 -11.32 1.61 -0.94
CA PRO A 45 -12.68 1.11 -1.21
C PRO A 45 -12.82 -0.41 -1.23
N MET A 46 -11.80 -1.15 -1.70
CA MET A 46 -11.81 -2.61 -1.75
C MET A 46 -11.63 -3.23 -0.35
N VAL A 47 -10.93 -2.55 0.54
CA VAL A 47 -10.80 -2.95 1.95
C VAL A 47 -12.09 -2.63 2.70
N LYS A 48 -12.65 -1.42 2.53
CA LYS A 48 -13.94 -1.02 3.11
C LYS A 48 -15.09 -1.92 2.67
N ALA A 49 -15.10 -2.34 1.41
CA ALA A 49 -16.08 -3.27 0.87
C ALA A 49 -15.89 -4.73 1.36
N GLY A 50 -14.93 -5.00 2.25
CA GLY A 50 -14.63 -6.34 2.76
C GLY A 50 -14.06 -7.29 1.71
N ARG A 51 -13.74 -6.79 0.51
CA ARG A 51 -13.22 -7.61 -0.57
C ARG A 51 -11.78 -7.99 -0.28
N MET A 52 -10.97 -7.07 0.24
CA MET A 52 -9.54 -7.27 0.54
C MET A 52 -9.26 -7.16 2.04
N LYS A 53 -8.36 -8.03 2.54
CA LYS A 53 -7.80 -7.94 3.88
C LYS A 53 -6.32 -7.54 3.77
N PRO A 54 -5.94 -6.30 4.12
CA PRO A 54 -4.56 -5.86 4.02
C PRO A 54 -3.71 -6.49 5.13
N GLU A 55 -2.49 -6.92 4.77
CA GLU A 55 -1.42 -7.29 5.71
C GLU A 55 -0.36 -6.19 5.61
N LEU A 56 -0.04 -5.53 6.72
CA LEU A 56 0.90 -4.41 6.74
C LEU A 56 2.22 -4.81 7.40
N TYR A 57 3.32 -4.37 6.80
CA TYR A 57 4.68 -4.61 7.27
C TYR A 57 5.49 -3.32 7.17
N ALA A 58 6.36 -3.08 8.15
CA ALA A 58 7.37 -2.05 8.04
C ALA A 58 8.47 -2.56 7.12
N TRP A 59 8.81 -1.81 6.07
CA TRP A 59 9.82 -2.21 5.11
C TRP A 59 11.00 -1.24 5.13
N MET A 60 12.14 -1.72 5.67
CA MET A 60 13.41 -1.00 5.59
C MET A 60 14.09 -1.32 4.26
N VAL A 61 14.49 -0.28 3.54
CA VAL A 61 15.14 -0.40 2.23
C VAL A 61 16.35 0.53 2.14
N PRO A 62 17.36 0.22 1.31
CA PRO A 62 18.49 1.11 1.08
C PRO A 62 18.05 2.47 0.55
N LYS A 63 18.78 3.52 0.94
CA LYS A 63 18.56 4.87 0.44
C LYS A 63 18.72 4.90 -1.09
N GLY A 64 17.76 5.50 -1.79
CA GLY A 64 17.80 5.68 -3.25
C GLY A 64 17.14 4.57 -4.08
N ILE A 65 16.71 3.45 -3.48
CA ILE A 65 16.05 2.36 -4.24
C ILE A 65 14.60 2.69 -4.61
N LEU A 66 13.96 3.55 -3.83
CA LEU A 66 12.60 4.04 -4.07
C LEU A 66 12.70 5.50 -4.53
N LYS A 67 12.06 5.84 -5.66
CA LYS A 67 11.87 7.24 -6.05
C LYS A 67 11.01 7.97 -5.01
#